data_AF-A0A979GAH8-F1
#
_entry.id   AF-A0A979GAH8-F1
#
_cell.length_a   1.000
_cell.length_b   1.000
_cell.length_c   1.000
_cell.angle_alpha   90.00
_cell.angle_beta   90.00
_cell.angle_gamma   90.00
#
_symmetry.space_group_name_H-M   'P 1'
#
loop_
_entity.id
_entity.type
_entity.pdbx_description
1 polymer ?
#
loop_
_entity_poly.entity_id
_entity_poly.type
_entity_poly.pdbx_seq_one_letter_code
_entity_poly.pdbx_strand_id
1 'polypeptide(L)' 'MSLNKPDREAIIKAAKEADKVKEVRFSESQGSVYIDKTKYTDRHAALEKLKGK' A
#
# COMPACT_ATOMS: atom_id res chain seq x y z
N MET A 1 -10.34 3.95 8.52
CA MET A 1 -10.15 2.49 8.61
C MET A 1 -8.66 2.21 8.66
N SER A 2 -8.21 1.20 9.39
CA SER A 2 -6.79 0.81 9.48
C SER A 2 -6.54 -0.43 8.61
N LEU A 3 -5.36 -0.54 8.00
CA LEU A 3 -4.98 -1.68 7.18
C LEU A 3 -4.74 -2.92 8.04
N ASN A 4 -5.59 -3.94 7.87
CA ASN A 4 -5.43 -5.24 8.52
C ASN A 4 -4.43 -6.11 7.77
N LYS A 5 -4.02 -7.23 8.36
CA LYS A 5 -3.13 -8.22 7.72
C LYS A 5 -3.50 -8.56 6.25
N PRO A 6 -4.75 -8.93 5.91
CA PRO A 6 -5.10 -9.29 4.54
C PRO A 6 -5.02 -8.10 3.56
N ASP A 7 -5.30 -6.89 4.01
CA ASP A 7 -5.18 -5.69 3.16
C ASP A 7 -3.73 -5.43 2.78
N ARG A 8 -2.80 -5.64 3.74
CA ARG A 8 -1.37 -5.45 3.52
C ARG A 8 -0.83 -6.45 2.51
N GLU A 9 -1.21 -7.71 2.59
CA GLU A 9 -0.78 -8.73 1.64
C GLU A 9 -1.23 -8.40 0.21
N ALA A 10 -2.46 -7.92 0.05
CA ALA A 10 -2.95 -7.46 -1.25
C ALA A 10 -2.13 -6.28 -1.80
N ILE A 11 -1.78 -5.31 -0.95
CA ILE A 11 -0.95 -4.16 -1.33
C ILE A 11 0.48 -4.59 -1.66
N ILE A 12 1.08 -5.51 -0.90
CA ILE A 12 2.42 -6.06 -1.18
C ILE A 12 2.41 -6.77 -2.53
N LYS A 13 1.38 -7.58 -2.80
CA LYS A 13 1.25 -8.29 -4.08
C LYS A 13 1.13 -7.30 -5.24
N ALA A 14 0.23 -6.33 -5.14
CA ALA A 14 0.06 -5.30 -6.15
C ALA A 14 1.30 -4.43 -6.32
N ALA A 15 2.07 -4.18 -5.25
CA ALA A 15 3.32 -3.43 -5.32
C ALA A 15 4.43 -4.21 -6.03
N LYS A 16 4.48 -5.53 -5.84
CA LYS A 16 5.40 -6.41 -6.60
C LYS A 16 5.03 -6.48 -8.08
N GLU A 17 3.74 -6.44 -8.39
CA GLU A 17 3.24 -6.39 -9.78
C GLU A 17 3.42 -5.00 -10.41
N ALA A 18 3.42 -3.94 -9.59
CA ALA A 18 3.64 -2.57 -10.02
C ALA A 18 5.14 -2.27 -10.14
N ASP A 19 5.69 -2.49 -11.33
CA ASP A 19 7.09 -2.18 -11.69
C ASP A 19 7.51 -0.72 -11.37
N LYS A 20 6.53 0.19 -11.26
CA LYS A 20 6.75 1.63 -11.03
C LYS A 20 7.00 2.02 -9.57
N VAL A 21 6.70 1.15 -8.61
CA VAL A 21 6.68 1.54 -7.20
C VAL A 21 7.97 1.09 -6.53
N LYS A 22 8.85 2.06 -6.29
CA LYS A 22 10.20 1.79 -5.77
C LYS A 22 10.25 1.60 -4.26
N GLU A 23 9.30 2.15 -3.52
CA GLU A 23 9.31 2.08 -2.05
C GLU A 23 7.90 1.91 -1.47
N VAL A 24 7.64 0.73 -0.89
CA VAL A 24 6.46 0.44 -0.08
C VAL A 24 6.87 0.12 1.34
N ARG A 25 6.37 0.88 2.31
CA ARG A 25 6.66 0.71 3.74
C ARG A 25 5.38 0.57 4.54
N PHE A 26 5.25 -0.53 5.28
CA PHE A 26 4.11 -0.74 6.17
C PHE A 26 4.43 -0.24 7.57
N SER A 27 3.54 0.56 8.14
CA SER A 27 3.57 0.93 9.55
C SER A 27 2.57 0.06 10.31
N GLU A 28 3.10 -0.90 11.07
CA GLU A 28 2.28 -1.78 11.93
C GLU A 28 1.57 -1.00 13.03
N SER A 29 2.27 -0.09 13.71
CA SER A 29 1.70 0.71 14.81
C SER A 29 0.60 1.69 14.37
N GLN A 30 0.62 2.15 13.11
CA GLN A 30 -0.36 3.13 12.61
C GLN A 30 -1.42 2.53 11.69
N GLY A 31 -1.31 1.25 11.33
CA GLY A 31 -2.24 0.62 10.39
C GLY A 31 -2.25 1.30 9.01
N SER A 32 -1.08 1.77 8.55
CA SER A 32 -0.94 2.53 7.31
C SER A 32 0.19 1.98 6.45
N VAL A 33 0.11 2.21 5.14
CA VAL A 33 1.19 1.94 4.19
C VAL A 33 1.68 3.26 3.59
N TYR A 34 2.97 3.37 3.36
CA TYR A 34 3.59 4.47 2.63
C TYR A 34 4.02 3.94 1.27
N ILE A 35 3.54 4.57 0.20
CA ILE A 35 3.90 4.27 -1.19
C ILE A 35 4.45 5.56 -1.79
N ASP A 36 5.72 5.57 -2.21
CA ASP A 36 6.39 6.76 -2.75
C ASP A 36 6.21 8.00 -1.86
N LYS A 37 6.45 7.83 -0.55
CA LYS A 37 6.28 8.85 0.51
C LYS A 37 4.84 9.31 0.78
N THR A 38 3.85 8.78 0.05
CA THR A 38 2.43 9.08 0.31
C THR A 38 1.85 8.07 1.28
N LYS A 39 1.21 8.55 2.36
CA LYS A 39 0.57 7.70 3.37
C LYS A 39 -0.83 7.29 2.91
N TYR A 40 -1.13 6.00 3.01
CA TYR A 40 -2.45 5.42 2.80
C TYR A 40 -2.86 4.62 4.03
N THR A 41 -4.08 4.85 4.49
CA THR A 41 -4.71 4.07 5.56
C THR A 41 -5.79 3.14 5.02
N ASP A 42 -6.10 3.25 3.74
CA ASP A 42 -7.12 2.48 3.05
C ASP A 42 -6.51 1.60 1.95
N ARG A 43 -7.05 0.40 1.80
CA ARG A 43 -6.57 -0.58 0.81
C ARG A 43 -6.83 -0.09 -0.61
N HIS A 44 -8.02 0.44 -0.89
CA HIS A 44 -8.42 0.85 -2.23
C HIS A 44 -7.52 1.96 -2.74
N ALA A 45 -7.33 3.01 -1.95
CA ALA A 45 -6.48 4.14 -2.31
C ALA A 45 -5.02 3.71 -2.55
N ALA A 46 -4.50 2.80 -1.72
CA ALA A 46 -3.16 2.24 -1.92
C ALA A 46 -3.06 1.45 -3.24
N LEU A 47 -4.05 0.60 -3.53
CA LEU A 47 -4.08 -0.18 -4.76
C LEU A 47 -4.26 0.67 -6.03
N GLU A 48 -5.06 1.74 -5.96
CA GLU A 48 -5.22 2.68 -7.07
C GLU A 48 -3.89 3.36 -7.42
N LYS A 49 -3.14 3.79 -6.39
CA LYS A 49 -1.80 4.36 -6.58
C LYS A 49 -0.85 3.37 -7.26
N LEU A 50 -0.85 2.12 -6.81
CA LEU A 50 0.00 1.05 -7.37
C LEU A 50 -0.39 0.72 -8.83
N LYS A 51 -1.68 0.76 -9.16
CA LYS A 51 -2.18 0.56 -10.53
C LYS A 51 -1.92 1.75 -11.45
N GLY A 52 -1.50 2.89 -10.91
CA GLY A 52 -1.15 4.09 -11.69
C GLY A 52 -2.36 4.77 -12.34
N LYS A 53 -3.53 4.70 -11.70
CA LYS A 53 -4.75 5.38 -12.17
C LYS A 53 -4.88 6.79 -11.59
#